data_AF-A0A8H3KSX0-F1
#
_entry.id   AF-A0A8H3KSX0-F1
#
_cell.length_a   1.000
_cell.length_b   1.000
_cell.length_c   1.000
_cell.angle_alpha   90.00
_cell.angle_beta   90.00
_cell.angle_gamma   90.00
#
_symmetry.space_group_name_H-M   'P 1'
#
loop_
_entity.id
_entity.type
_entity.pdbx_description
1 polymer ?
#
loop_
_entity_poly.entity_id
_entity_poly.type
_entity_poly.pdbx_seq_one_letter_code
_entity_poly.pdbx_strand_id
1 'polypeptide(L)'
;MSSNLIKPSILSHSPKSFISVLRSYGITKFHVHFNRKTGRVMASHPVLQPIGDYFVQEGIDFDKHEGIFGQIGPKSGVLQGAFAHRTCRGAAAGGVRNWSYNSIEDWFRDGIRLSRGMTHKNALAELWWGGGKGVIARNSGVGLEEGASPLQRRLVFEEYGLFISSLKGCYVTAEDVGTKDEDMSAIFSKTRFITCIPPEYGGSGNPSSPTARGVVRALEAAFSHIGRKSLEGATIAVQGVGHVGSNFIQFLLEKRVNHIIACDVDPQKIQVAKKRFREFCDERVEFRLTKQDDRSILYEDVDAVSPCGIGNILTPQTIKDIKAKIICGAANNQLGDPAKDDKLLAERGIIYVPDFLANRMGIVNCADEQYGYIDSDPFVEKHLGDSWENSIYNCTKLILDKAKVTKRTPQEIAIELAEQKSFIEHPIRGHRGIQIIESKISNKTYIKLSNMSSQETDRFKSSLLTDAEIVELRARQRTFEGAYWRTCLSSFGFAFIILRIFEKDFYAIGFVYVAFGGALLIISALRRRDYFDIFDKNKPFVTSGGYVALTSSIALLTYLALLILISRLDSPNTKVQ
;
A
#
# COMPACT_ATOMS: atom_id res chain seq x y z
N MET A 1 -22.19 31.51 3.18
CA MET A 1 -23.54 31.15 2.68
C MET A 1 -23.70 29.65 2.80
N SER A 2 -24.19 29.16 3.94
CA SER A 2 -24.53 27.74 4.13
C SER A 2 -25.92 27.48 3.57
N SER A 3 -26.01 27.22 2.26
CA SER A 3 -27.20 26.58 1.71
C SER A 3 -27.38 25.23 2.42
N ASN A 4 -28.62 24.87 2.79
CA ASN A 4 -28.99 23.56 3.34
C ASN A 4 -28.47 22.43 2.44
N LEU A 5 -27.25 21.97 2.69
CA LEU A 5 -26.62 20.91 1.93
C LEU A 5 -27.32 19.60 2.30
N ILE A 6 -28.13 19.07 1.40
CA ILE A 6 -28.82 17.80 1.64
C ILE A 6 -27.78 16.70 1.52
N LYS A 7 -27.38 16.14 2.66
CA LYS A 7 -26.48 15.00 2.73
C LYS A 7 -27.11 13.79 2.01
N PRO A 8 -26.45 13.21 0.99
CA PRO A 8 -26.91 11.99 0.35
C PRO A 8 -27.07 10.85 1.35
N SER A 9 -28.18 10.10 1.27
CA SER A 9 -28.46 8.96 2.17
C SER A 9 -27.34 7.91 2.19
N ILE A 10 -26.68 7.71 1.04
CA ILE A 10 -25.57 6.76 0.88
C ILE A 10 -24.38 7.06 1.80
N LEU A 11 -24.15 8.33 2.17
CA LEU A 11 -23.07 8.73 3.08
C LEU A 11 -23.37 8.35 4.55
N SER A 12 -24.65 8.27 4.91
CA SER A 12 -25.08 7.86 6.25
C SER A 12 -25.07 6.34 6.45
N HIS A 13 -24.85 5.55 5.39
CA HIS A 13 -24.77 4.10 5.49
C HIS A 13 -23.54 3.68 6.29
N SER A 14 -23.69 2.63 7.10
CA SER A 14 -22.53 1.89 7.63
C SER A 14 -21.73 1.27 6.48
N PRO A 15 -20.44 0.93 6.67
CA PRO A 15 -19.67 0.24 5.65
C PRO A 15 -20.32 -1.07 5.17
N LYS A 16 -20.95 -1.83 6.07
CA LYS A 16 -21.69 -3.06 5.73
C LYS A 16 -22.90 -2.78 4.82
N SER A 17 -23.71 -1.77 5.16
CA SER A 17 -24.87 -1.39 4.35
C SER A 17 -24.44 -0.86 2.98
N PHE A 18 -23.34 -0.10 2.92
CA PHE A 18 -22.78 0.38 1.66
C PHE A 18 -22.28 -0.75 0.76
N ILE A 19 -21.59 -1.76 1.32
CA ILE A 19 -21.21 -2.98 0.60
C ILE A 19 -22.45 -3.65 -0.01
N SER A 20 -23.55 -3.78 0.73
CA SER A 20 -24.80 -4.34 0.22
C SER A 20 -25.37 -3.53 -0.95
N VAL A 21 -25.36 -2.19 -0.85
CA VAL A 21 -25.77 -1.30 -1.95
C VAL A 21 -24.87 -1.51 -3.17
N LEU A 22 -23.55 -1.50 -3.01
CA LEU A 22 -22.64 -1.71 -4.14
C LEU A 22 -22.89 -3.07 -4.82
N ARG A 23 -23.08 -4.13 -4.03
CA ARG A 23 -23.38 -5.48 -4.55
C ARG A 23 -24.71 -5.54 -5.29
N SER A 24 -25.75 -4.79 -4.87
CA SER A 24 -27.02 -4.77 -5.60
C SER A 24 -26.91 -4.12 -6.98
N TYR A 25 -25.89 -3.29 -7.21
CA TYR A 25 -25.53 -2.75 -8.53
C TYR A 25 -24.43 -3.55 -9.24
N GLY A 26 -23.99 -4.69 -8.70
CA GLY A 26 -22.90 -5.49 -9.26
C GLY A 26 -21.52 -4.84 -9.16
N ILE A 27 -21.35 -3.84 -8.29
CA ILE A 27 -20.11 -3.07 -8.12
C ILE A 27 -19.21 -3.77 -7.09
N THR A 28 -18.05 -4.23 -7.54
CA THR A 28 -17.00 -4.79 -6.65
C THR A 28 -15.77 -3.88 -6.55
N LYS A 29 -15.59 -3.00 -7.53
CA LYS A 29 -14.57 -1.94 -7.52
C LYS A 29 -15.17 -0.64 -8.03
N PHE A 30 -14.70 0.48 -7.51
CA PHE A 30 -15.17 1.80 -7.91
C PHE A 30 -14.06 2.84 -7.85
N HIS A 31 -14.31 3.99 -8.46
CA HIS A 31 -13.47 5.16 -8.28
C HIS A 31 -14.27 6.46 -8.22
N VAL A 32 -13.72 7.47 -7.55
CA VAL A 32 -14.17 8.87 -7.54
C VAL A 32 -12.93 9.72 -7.79
N HIS A 33 -12.97 10.69 -8.71
CA HIS A 33 -11.80 11.49 -9.05
C HIS A 33 -12.17 12.92 -9.46
N PHE A 34 -11.23 13.85 -9.31
CA PHE A 34 -11.34 15.18 -9.88
C PHE A 34 -10.92 15.18 -11.36
N ASN A 35 -11.86 15.44 -12.26
CA ASN A 35 -11.57 15.58 -13.69
C ASN A 35 -11.06 17.00 -13.97
N ARG A 36 -9.77 17.12 -14.23
CA ARG A 36 -9.10 18.42 -14.50
C ARG A 36 -9.61 19.12 -15.75
N LYS A 37 -10.10 18.39 -16.76
CA LYS A 37 -10.61 18.97 -18.02
C LYS A 37 -11.97 19.63 -17.83
N THR A 38 -12.83 19.02 -17.03
CA THR A 38 -14.19 19.53 -16.78
C THR A 38 -14.29 20.37 -15.51
N GLY A 39 -13.29 20.30 -14.63
CA GLY A 39 -13.31 20.94 -13.31
C GLY A 39 -14.32 20.31 -12.34
N ARG A 40 -14.81 19.09 -12.63
CA ARG A 40 -15.86 18.40 -11.85
C ARG A 40 -15.35 17.10 -11.26
N VAL A 41 -15.94 16.69 -10.14
CA VAL A 41 -15.74 15.34 -9.61
C VAL A 41 -16.60 14.35 -10.37
N MET A 42 -16.03 13.20 -10.72
CA MET A 42 -16.70 12.13 -11.44
C MET A 42 -16.54 10.82 -10.69
N ALA A 43 -17.63 10.05 -10.63
CA ALA A 43 -17.63 8.70 -10.10
C ALA A 43 -17.75 7.64 -11.21
N SER A 44 -17.26 6.44 -10.94
CA SER A 44 -17.33 5.30 -11.87
C SER A 44 -18.76 4.78 -12.09
N HIS A 45 -19.71 5.14 -11.23
CA HIS A 45 -21.10 4.74 -11.33
C HIS A 45 -22.05 5.84 -10.82
N PRO A 46 -23.23 6.06 -11.42
CA PRO A 46 -24.17 7.11 -11.00
C PRO A 46 -24.56 7.05 -9.51
N VAL A 47 -24.69 5.84 -8.94
CA VAL A 47 -25.01 5.65 -7.50
C VAL A 47 -23.97 6.28 -6.56
N LEU A 48 -22.73 6.44 -7.03
CA LEU A 48 -21.61 7.01 -6.27
C LEU A 48 -21.42 8.50 -6.52
N GLN A 49 -22.00 9.06 -7.59
CA GLN A 49 -21.84 10.47 -7.95
C GLN A 49 -22.24 11.43 -6.81
N PRO A 50 -23.32 11.19 -6.03
CA PRO A 50 -23.69 12.07 -4.92
C PRO A 50 -22.59 12.22 -3.85
N ILE A 51 -21.72 11.22 -3.68
CA ILE A 51 -20.58 11.29 -2.75
C ILE A 51 -19.61 12.38 -3.19
N GLY A 52 -19.25 12.37 -4.48
CA GLY A 52 -18.33 13.36 -5.05
C GLY A 52 -18.92 14.76 -5.01
N ASP A 53 -20.19 14.90 -5.38
CA ASP A 53 -20.88 16.20 -5.38
C ASP A 53 -20.97 16.79 -3.96
N TYR A 54 -21.26 15.97 -2.95
CA TYR A 54 -21.32 16.39 -1.55
C TYR A 54 -19.99 16.98 -1.07
N PHE A 55 -18.88 16.25 -1.25
CA PHE A 55 -17.58 16.71 -0.76
C PHE A 55 -17.07 17.96 -1.48
N VAL A 56 -17.41 18.13 -2.76
CA VAL A 56 -17.10 19.36 -3.50
C VAL A 56 -17.94 20.54 -3.02
N GLN A 57 -19.25 20.34 -2.82
CA GLN A 57 -20.15 21.41 -2.39
C GLN A 57 -19.90 21.85 -0.95
N GLU A 58 -19.56 20.90 -0.07
CA GLU A 58 -19.19 21.19 1.30
C GLU A 58 -17.87 21.96 1.37
N GLY A 59 -16.89 21.57 0.56
CA GLY A 59 -15.62 22.31 0.39
C GLY A 59 -14.70 22.30 1.62
N ILE A 60 -14.96 21.45 2.63
CA ILE A 60 -14.15 21.38 3.85
C ILE A 60 -12.90 20.51 3.63
N ASP A 61 -13.08 19.27 3.15
CA ASP A 61 -12.01 18.27 3.13
C ASP A 61 -11.44 17.98 1.74
N PHE A 62 -12.27 18.05 0.70
CA PHE A 62 -11.87 17.63 -0.64
C PHE A 62 -11.02 18.68 -1.34
N ASP A 63 -9.85 18.25 -1.82
CA ASP A 63 -8.85 19.12 -2.41
C ASP A 63 -8.38 18.56 -3.75
N LYS A 64 -9.34 18.36 -4.67
CA LYS A 64 -9.07 17.94 -6.05
C LYS A 64 -8.26 16.63 -6.16
N HIS A 65 -8.55 15.66 -5.28
CA HIS A 65 -7.90 14.35 -5.27
C HIS A 65 -7.88 13.74 -6.68
N GLU A 66 -6.67 13.38 -7.13
CA GLU A 66 -6.45 12.81 -8.45
C GLU A 66 -7.16 11.47 -8.63
N GLY A 67 -7.30 10.67 -7.57
CA GLY A 67 -8.11 9.45 -7.62
C GLY A 67 -8.38 8.84 -6.25
N ILE A 68 -9.63 8.48 -6.00
CA ILE A 68 -10.07 7.68 -4.86
C ILE A 68 -10.55 6.36 -5.42
N PHE A 69 -9.91 5.25 -5.03
CA PHE A 69 -10.21 3.92 -5.51
C PHE A 69 -10.74 3.07 -4.36
N GLY A 70 -11.80 2.29 -4.63
CA GLY A 70 -12.36 1.35 -3.66
C GLY A 70 -12.54 -0.04 -4.23
N GLN A 71 -12.44 -1.05 -3.36
CA GLN A 71 -12.65 -2.45 -3.68
C GLN A 71 -13.36 -3.15 -2.52
N ILE A 72 -14.28 -4.06 -2.84
CA ILE A 72 -14.79 -5.06 -1.90
C ILE A 72 -13.89 -6.29 -2.06
N GLY A 73 -13.24 -6.72 -0.97
CA GLY A 73 -12.42 -7.93 -0.92
C GLY A 73 -13.16 -9.13 -1.53
N PRO A 74 -12.66 -9.78 -2.59
CA PRO A 74 -13.40 -10.81 -3.30
C PRO A 74 -13.82 -12.00 -2.42
N LYS A 75 -12.96 -12.42 -1.50
CA LYS A 75 -13.19 -13.50 -0.54
C LYS A 75 -13.55 -12.97 0.83
N SER A 76 -12.87 -11.92 1.30
CA SER A 76 -13.13 -11.38 2.65
C SER A 76 -14.42 -10.57 2.75
N GLY A 77 -14.89 -9.98 1.64
CA GLY A 77 -16.00 -9.04 1.62
C GLY A 77 -15.71 -7.69 2.27
N VAL A 78 -14.46 -7.40 2.65
CA VAL A 78 -14.07 -6.17 3.35
C VAL A 78 -13.96 -4.99 2.38
N LEU A 79 -14.47 -3.82 2.77
CA LEU A 79 -14.27 -2.58 2.00
C LEU A 79 -12.85 -2.05 2.21
N GLN A 80 -12.13 -1.89 1.11
CA GLN A 80 -10.75 -1.44 1.03
C GLN A 80 -10.66 -0.21 0.13
N GLY A 81 -9.81 0.75 0.47
CA GLY A 81 -9.66 1.99 -0.29
C GLY A 81 -8.23 2.49 -0.38
N ALA A 82 -7.93 3.19 -1.47
CA ALA A 82 -6.68 3.89 -1.72
C ALA A 82 -7.00 5.27 -2.29
N PHE A 83 -6.55 6.31 -1.58
CA PHE A 83 -6.83 7.71 -1.85
C PHE A 83 -5.53 8.35 -2.32
N ALA A 84 -5.48 8.80 -3.58
CA ALA A 84 -4.36 9.54 -4.15
C ALA A 84 -4.78 11.02 -4.25
N HIS A 85 -4.15 11.87 -3.44
CA HIS A 85 -4.40 13.30 -3.46
C HIS A 85 -3.65 13.97 -4.61
N ARG A 86 -2.32 13.82 -4.65
CA ARG A 86 -1.44 14.41 -5.65
C ARG A 86 -0.30 13.46 -6.01
N THR A 87 0.01 13.32 -7.30
CA THR A 87 1.11 12.46 -7.81
C THR A 87 2.19 13.23 -8.58
N CYS A 88 2.18 14.56 -8.51
CA CYS A 88 3.16 15.43 -9.18
C CYS A 88 4.63 15.09 -8.81
N ARG A 89 4.89 14.88 -7.52
CA ARG A 89 6.21 14.51 -6.99
C ARG A 89 6.58 13.04 -7.16
N GLY A 90 5.70 12.21 -7.70
CA GLY A 90 5.88 10.75 -7.80
C GLY A 90 4.60 9.99 -7.46
N ALA A 91 4.69 8.68 -7.26
CA ALA A 91 3.53 7.88 -6.83
C ALA A 91 2.93 8.44 -5.54
N ALA A 92 1.61 8.35 -5.36
CA ALA A 92 0.99 8.71 -4.09
C ALA A 92 1.47 7.72 -3.02
N ALA A 93 1.94 8.19 -1.87
CA ALA A 93 2.37 7.31 -0.79
C ALA A 93 1.71 7.64 0.56
N GLY A 94 1.42 6.59 1.31
CA GLY A 94 0.98 6.67 2.70
C GLY A 94 0.62 5.31 3.27
N GLY A 95 0.46 5.25 4.59
CA GLY A 95 0.08 4.02 5.27
C GLY A 95 -1.35 3.55 4.98
N VAL A 96 -1.62 2.25 5.17
CA VAL A 96 -2.99 1.71 5.20
C VAL A 96 -3.49 1.61 6.63
N ARG A 97 -4.61 2.29 6.91
CA ARG A 97 -5.27 2.25 8.21
C ARG A 97 -6.33 1.16 8.25
N ASN A 98 -6.35 0.38 9.31
CA ASN A 98 -7.44 -0.56 9.60
C ASN A 98 -8.28 -0.05 10.77
N TRP A 99 -9.48 0.47 10.49
CA TRP A 99 -10.27 1.22 11.47
C TRP A 99 -11.77 0.95 11.34
N SER A 100 -12.51 1.14 12.44
CA SER A 100 -13.96 0.97 12.49
C SER A 100 -14.65 2.31 12.24
N TYR A 101 -15.57 2.35 11.29
CA TYR A 101 -16.28 3.56 10.89
C TYR A 101 -17.78 3.39 11.11
N ASN A 102 -18.42 4.42 11.65
CA ASN A 102 -19.87 4.42 11.86
C ASN A 102 -20.61 4.66 10.54
N SER A 103 -20.02 5.47 9.66
CA SER A 103 -20.59 5.83 8.37
C SER A 103 -19.56 5.81 7.23
N ILE A 104 -20.06 5.77 6.00
CA ILE A 104 -19.22 5.92 4.80
C ILE A 104 -18.65 7.33 4.67
N GLU A 105 -19.35 8.34 5.16
CA GLU A 105 -18.80 9.68 5.26
C GLU A 105 -17.49 9.67 6.05
N ASP A 106 -17.47 9.06 7.25
CA ASP A 106 -16.27 8.99 8.08
C ASP A 106 -15.12 8.29 7.35
N TRP A 107 -15.43 7.22 6.62
CA TRP A 107 -14.45 6.47 5.83
C TRP A 107 -13.84 7.31 4.69
N PHE A 108 -14.66 8.06 3.94
CA PHE A 108 -14.17 8.96 2.89
C PHE A 108 -13.39 10.13 3.48
N ARG A 109 -13.90 10.76 4.55
CA ARG A 109 -13.22 11.89 5.21
C ARG A 109 -11.85 11.51 5.71
N ASP A 110 -11.71 10.34 6.34
CA ASP A 110 -10.41 9.89 6.86
C ASP A 110 -9.41 9.70 5.71
N GLY A 111 -9.80 9.01 4.63
CA GLY A 111 -8.96 8.83 3.45
C GLY A 111 -8.57 10.15 2.77
N ILE A 112 -9.52 11.07 2.59
CA ILE A 112 -9.32 12.38 1.96
C ILE A 112 -8.36 13.25 2.77
N ARG A 113 -8.63 13.41 4.07
CA ARG A 113 -7.81 14.26 4.97
C ARG A 113 -6.39 13.74 5.09
N LEU A 114 -6.23 12.44 5.31
CA LEU A 114 -4.90 11.86 5.53
C LEU A 114 -4.06 11.83 4.24
N SER A 115 -4.66 11.58 3.07
CA SER A 115 -3.91 11.62 1.79
C SER A 115 -3.43 13.03 1.44
N ARG A 116 -4.22 14.06 1.79
CA ARG A 116 -3.79 15.47 1.71
C ARG A 116 -2.65 15.74 2.68
N GLY A 117 -2.76 15.33 3.94
CA GLY A 117 -1.68 15.44 4.93
C GLY A 117 -0.39 14.75 4.49
N MET A 118 -0.47 13.59 3.83
CA MET A 118 0.70 12.91 3.27
C MET A 118 1.33 13.67 2.10
N THR A 119 0.54 14.44 1.33
CA THR A 119 1.10 15.32 0.29
C THR A 119 1.97 16.39 0.92
N HIS A 120 1.48 17.03 1.99
CA HIS A 120 2.23 18.06 2.69
C HIS A 120 3.46 17.49 3.40
N LYS A 121 3.31 16.36 4.09
CA LYS A 121 4.43 15.66 4.74
C LYS A 121 5.53 15.30 3.76
N ASN A 122 5.19 14.63 2.66
CA ASN A 122 6.18 14.18 1.67
C ASN A 122 6.84 15.37 0.96
N ALA A 123 6.07 16.40 0.61
CA ALA A 123 6.60 17.60 -0.04
C ALA A 123 7.53 18.40 0.89
N LEU A 124 7.16 18.59 2.15
CA LEU A 124 7.98 19.31 3.13
C LEU A 124 9.22 18.52 3.55
N ALA A 125 9.15 17.19 3.48
CA ALA A 125 10.30 16.30 3.63
C ALA A 125 11.17 16.22 2.36
N GLU A 126 10.82 16.91 1.28
CA GLU A 126 11.51 16.86 -0.01
C GLU A 126 11.58 15.47 -0.66
N LEU A 127 10.66 14.58 -0.28
CA LEU A 127 10.57 13.25 -0.83
C LEU A 127 10.01 13.28 -2.26
N TRP A 128 10.49 12.39 -3.13
CA TRP A 128 9.94 12.18 -4.48
C TRP A 128 8.71 11.27 -4.45
N TRP A 129 7.79 11.65 -3.58
CA TRP A 129 6.56 10.95 -3.28
C TRP A 129 5.42 11.95 -3.31
N GLY A 130 4.33 11.57 -3.99
CA GLY A 130 3.05 12.24 -3.86
C GLY A 130 2.38 11.91 -2.52
N GLY A 131 1.16 12.38 -2.29
CA GLY A 131 0.41 12.03 -1.08
C GLY A 131 -0.72 11.06 -1.35
N GLY A 132 -0.76 9.98 -0.57
CA GLY A 132 -1.85 9.03 -0.60
C GLY A 132 -2.21 8.48 0.76
N LYS A 133 -3.29 7.71 0.83
CA LYS A 133 -3.69 6.98 2.03
C LYS A 133 -4.48 5.73 1.71
N GLY A 134 -4.21 4.66 2.44
CA GLY A 134 -5.02 3.45 2.44
C GLY A 134 -5.98 3.45 3.62
N VAL A 135 -7.20 2.98 3.41
CA VAL A 135 -8.16 2.76 4.51
C VAL A 135 -8.92 1.45 4.29
N ILE A 136 -9.03 0.65 5.35
CA ILE A 136 -9.78 -0.60 5.42
C ILE A 136 -10.87 -0.42 6.46
N ALA A 137 -12.13 -0.66 6.07
CA ALA A 137 -13.26 -0.57 6.98
C ALA A 137 -13.39 -1.87 7.79
N ARG A 138 -12.96 -1.82 9.05
CA ARG A 138 -13.10 -2.90 10.03
C ARG A 138 -14.56 -3.02 10.47
N ASN A 139 -15.23 -4.04 9.95
CA ASN A 139 -16.57 -4.44 10.35
C ASN A 139 -16.53 -5.67 11.26
N SER A 140 -17.62 -5.95 11.97
CA SER A 140 -17.74 -7.20 12.73
C SER A 140 -17.93 -8.41 11.81
N GLY A 141 -17.36 -9.56 12.19
CA GLY A 141 -17.42 -10.84 11.50
C GLY A 141 -16.48 -10.98 10.30
N VAL A 142 -15.55 -10.04 10.09
CA VAL A 142 -14.67 -10.03 8.89
C VAL A 142 -13.22 -10.41 9.18
N GLY A 143 -12.90 -10.78 10.42
CA GLY A 143 -11.60 -11.33 10.78
C GLY A 143 -10.54 -10.28 11.08
N LEU A 144 -10.96 -9.07 11.42
CA LEU A 144 -10.08 -7.92 11.68
C LEU A 144 -10.19 -7.42 13.13
N GLU A 145 -11.10 -8.00 13.91
CA GLU A 145 -11.26 -7.75 15.33
C GLU A 145 -10.14 -8.39 16.15
N GLU A 146 -10.01 -7.93 17.38
CA GLU A 146 -9.09 -8.53 18.34
C GLU A 146 -9.55 -9.96 18.67
N GLY A 147 -8.62 -10.92 18.67
CA GLY A 147 -8.92 -12.35 18.83
C GLY A 147 -9.46 -13.05 17.56
N ALA A 148 -9.61 -12.34 16.44
CA ALA A 148 -10.00 -12.96 15.18
C ALA A 148 -8.94 -13.92 14.62
N SER A 149 -9.36 -14.85 13.76
CA SER A 149 -8.49 -15.84 13.12
C SER A 149 -7.31 -15.17 12.38
N PRO A 150 -6.05 -15.51 12.71
CA PRO A 150 -4.88 -14.99 12.00
C PRO A 150 -4.92 -15.25 10.49
N LEU A 151 -5.50 -16.37 10.06
CA LEU A 151 -5.65 -16.72 8.65
C LEU A 151 -6.61 -15.78 7.92
N GLN A 152 -7.71 -15.38 8.58
CA GLN A 152 -8.69 -14.46 7.99
C GLN A 152 -8.12 -13.05 7.88
N ARG A 153 -7.40 -12.59 8.91
CA ARG A 153 -6.68 -11.31 8.87
C ARG A 153 -5.67 -11.30 7.72
N ARG A 154 -4.83 -12.33 7.63
CA ARG A 154 -3.86 -12.49 6.53
C ARG A 154 -4.52 -12.43 5.17
N LEU A 155 -5.65 -13.11 4.98
CA LEU A 155 -6.41 -13.08 3.72
C LEU A 155 -6.82 -11.64 3.34
N VAL A 156 -7.33 -10.84 4.27
CA VAL A 156 -7.73 -9.45 3.99
C VAL A 156 -6.55 -8.63 3.48
N PHE A 157 -5.38 -8.75 4.12
CA PHE A 157 -4.19 -7.98 3.75
C PHE A 157 -3.51 -8.49 2.47
N GLU A 158 -3.59 -9.80 2.18
CA GLU A 158 -3.22 -10.33 0.87
C GLU A 158 -4.14 -9.77 -0.24
N GLU A 159 -5.45 -9.69 -0.01
CA GLU A 159 -6.38 -9.06 -0.95
C GLU A 159 -6.11 -7.58 -1.14
N TYR A 160 -5.73 -6.87 -0.08
CA TYR A 160 -5.31 -5.47 -0.16
C TYR A 160 -4.04 -5.34 -1.01
N GLY A 161 -3.05 -6.22 -0.84
CA GLY A 161 -1.87 -6.25 -1.70
C GLY A 161 -2.20 -6.46 -3.18
N LEU A 162 -3.13 -7.38 -3.50
CA LEU A 162 -3.63 -7.55 -4.88
C LEU A 162 -4.36 -6.30 -5.39
N PHE A 163 -5.15 -5.63 -4.53
CA PHE A 163 -5.79 -4.37 -4.85
C PHE A 163 -4.76 -3.28 -5.20
N ILE A 164 -3.71 -3.10 -4.38
CA ILE A 164 -2.65 -2.12 -4.65
C ILE A 164 -1.87 -2.46 -5.93
N SER A 165 -1.53 -3.74 -6.16
CA SER A 165 -0.95 -4.21 -7.43
C SER A 165 -1.82 -3.81 -8.63
N SER A 166 -3.15 -3.87 -8.48
CA SER A 166 -4.07 -3.45 -9.53
C SER A 166 -4.05 -1.95 -9.83
N LEU A 167 -3.51 -1.11 -8.94
CA LEU A 167 -3.31 0.32 -9.15
C LEU A 167 -2.01 0.65 -9.90
N LYS A 168 -1.22 -0.36 -10.30
CA LYS A 168 -0.04 -0.24 -11.18
C LYS A 168 1.00 0.79 -10.71
N GLY A 169 1.09 1.02 -9.40
CA GLY A 169 2.09 1.91 -8.81
C GLY A 169 1.74 3.39 -8.84
N CYS A 170 0.48 3.80 -9.10
CA CYS A 170 0.08 5.17 -8.81
C CYS A 170 -0.09 5.43 -7.31
N TYR A 171 -0.17 4.37 -6.51
CA TYR A 171 -0.20 4.41 -5.05
C TYR A 171 0.72 3.33 -4.47
N VAL A 172 1.46 3.70 -3.42
CA VAL A 172 2.32 2.83 -2.61
C VAL A 172 1.86 2.91 -1.17
N THR A 173 1.64 1.76 -0.57
CA THR A 173 1.14 1.66 0.81
C THR A 173 2.27 1.50 1.82
N ALA A 174 2.01 1.78 3.08
CA ALA A 174 2.88 1.47 4.21
C ALA A 174 2.05 1.00 5.42
N GLU A 175 2.66 0.83 6.58
CA GLU A 175 1.93 0.62 7.84
C GLU A 175 1.21 1.89 8.33
N ASP A 176 0.13 1.71 9.11
CA ASP A 176 -0.51 2.78 9.89
C ASP A 176 -1.28 2.17 11.09
N VAL A 177 -1.97 3.02 11.84
CA VAL A 177 -2.87 2.62 12.93
C VAL A 177 -3.76 1.43 12.53
N GLY A 178 -3.73 0.39 13.37
CA GLY A 178 -4.54 -0.82 13.21
C GLY A 178 -3.91 -1.91 12.37
N THR A 179 -2.69 -1.71 11.85
CA THR A 179 -1.88 -2.75 11.17
C THR A 179 -0.73 -3.24 12.05
N LYS A 180 -0.15 -4.36 11.66
CA LYS A 180 0.99 -5.04 12.28
C LYS A 180 2.02 -5.45 11.24
N ASP A 181 3.21 -5.84 11.67
CA ASP A 181 4.31 -6.32 10.81
C ASP A 181 3.87 -7.55 9.97
N GLU A 182 3.03 -8.43 10.53
CA GLU A 182 2.50 -9.58 9.80
C GLU A 182 1.54 -9.17 8.67
N ASP A 183 0.85 -8.03 8.82
CA ASP A 183 -0.02 -7.49 7.78
C ASP A 183 0.80 -6.92 6.63
N MET A 184 1.91 -6.24 6.94
CA MET A 184 2.83 -5.72 5.92
C MET A 184 3.46 -6.88 5.15
N SER A 185 3.82 -7.96 5.85
CA SER A 185 4.28 -9.22 5.23
C SER A 185 3.24 -9.81 4.28
N ALA A 186 1.97 -9.84 4.69
CA ALA A 186 0.87 -10.34 3.88
C ALA A 186 0.65 -9.49 2.62
N ILE A 187 0.68 -8.16 2.73
CA ILE A 187 0.60 -7.24 1.59
C ILE A 187 1.80 -7.45 0.65
N PHE A 188 3.01 -7.47 1.19
CA PHE A 188 4.26 -7.64 0.43
C PHE A 188 4.32 -8.96 -0.35
N SER A 189 3.66 -10.01 0.15
CA SER A 189 3.53 -11.28 -0.57
C SER A 189 2.79 -11.14 -1.92
N LYS A 190 1.99 -10.08 -2.12
CA LYS A 190 1.16 -9.86 -3.31
C LYS A 190 1.49 -8.59 -4.10
N THR A 191 2.34 -7.70 -3.57
CA THR A 191 2.73 -6.45 -4.24
C THR A 191 4.15 -6.01 -3.91
N ARG A 192 4.73 -5.20 -4.79
CA ARG A 192 5.97 -4.43 -4.54
C ARG A 192 5.70 -2.94 -4.32
N PHE A 193 4.44 -2.52 -4.41
CA PHE A 193 4.01 -1.15 -4.11
C PHE A 193 3.69 -1.00 -2.62
N ILE A 194 4.67 -1.35 -1.78
CA ILE A 194 4.60 -1.25 -0.32
C ILE A 194 5.97 -0.83 0.24
N THR A 195 5.96 -0.14 1.38
CA THR A 195 7.12 0.15 2.26
C THR A 195 6.81 -0.27 3.71
N CYS A 196 7.75 -0.08 4.64
CA CYS A 196 7.79 -0.65 5.98
C CYS A 196 7.74 -2.20 5.94
N ILE A 197 8.51 -2.80 5.03
CA ILE A 197 8.62 -4.25 4.94
C ILE A 197 9.44 -4.73 6.16
N PRO A 198 9.05 -5.83 6.82
CA PRO A 198 9.82 -6.33 7.95
C PRO A 198 11.28 -6.67 7.58
N PRO A 199 12.26 -6.45 8.49
CA PRO A 199 13.68 -6.63 8.18
C PRO A 199 14.03 -8.05 7.70
N GLU A 200 13.32 -9.08 8.17
CA GLU A 200 13.49 -10.46 7.74
C GLU A 200 13.17 -10.68 6.24
N TYR A 201 12.46 -9.74 5.62
CA TYR A 201 12.17 -9.71 4.19
C TYR A 201 12.97 -8.64 3.43
N GLY A 202 13.98 -8.05 4.07
CA GLY A 202 14.90 -7.07 3.47
C GLY A 202 14.41 -5.63 3.47
N GLY A 203 13.44 -5.30 4.34
CA GLY A 203 12.90 -3.95 4.47
C GLY A 203 13.46 -3.13 5.63
N SER A 204 12.96 -1.90 5.77
CA SER A 204 13.42 -0.95 6.80
C SER A 204 12.80 -1.18 8.19
N GLY A 205 11.78 -2.04 8.27
CA GLY A 205 11.02 -2.29 9.50
C GLY A 205 10.33 -1.04 10.08
N ASN A 206 10.01 -1.12 11.39
CA ASN A 206 9.25 -0.12 12.12
C ASN A 206 10.05 1.20 12.31
N PRO A 207 9.54 2.37 11.84
CA PRO A 207 10.27 3.63 11.82
C PRO A 207 10.12 4.43 13.12
N SER A 208 9.70 3.80 14.23
CA SER A 208 9.42 4.50 15.49
C SER A 208 10.65 5.19 16.09
N SER A 209 11.82 4.56 16.03
CA SER A 209 13.07 5.15 16.53
C SER A 209 13.51 6.37 15.69
N PRO A 210 13.62 6.28 14.35
CA PRO A 210 13.84 7.46 13.49
C PRO A 210 12.83 8.58 13.72
N THR A 211 11.55 8.25 13.89
CA THR A 211 10.47 9.22 14.21
C THR A 211 10.77 9.96 15.51
N ALA A 212 11.11 9.24 16.58
CA ALA A 212 11.45 9.85 17.85
C ALA A 212 12.69 10.77 17.75
N ARG A 213 13.74 10.36 17.02
CA ARG A 213 14.91 11.23 16.76
C ARG A 213 14.50 12.51 16.05
N GLY A 214 13.62 12.41 15.05
CA GLY A 214 13.09 13.57 14.33
C GLY A 214 12.37 14.56 15.25
N VAL A 215 11.50 14.07 16.13
CA VAL A 215 10.78 14.92 17.09
C VAL A 215 11.74 15.60 18.07
N VAL A 216 12.82 14.94 18.51
CA VAL A 216 13.87 15.58 19.32
C VAL A 216 14.54 16.72 18.56
N ARG A 217 14.90 16.54 17.29
CA ARG A 217 15.50 17.61 16.47
C ARG A 217 14.56 18.81 16.29
N ALA A 218 13.26 18.55 16.11
CA ALA A 218 12.25 19.58 16.01
C ALA A 218 12.10 20.35 17.35
N LEU A 219 12.12 19.63 18.47
CA LEU A 219 12.08 20.22 19.80
C LEU A 219 13.32 21.08 20.09
N GLU A 220 14.52 20.61 19.74
CA GLU A 220 15.77 21.38 19.85
C GLU A 220 15.70 22.69 19.06
N ALA A 221 15.11 22.68 17.86
CA ALA A 221 14.91 23.89 17.08
C ALA A 221 13.92 24.87 17.75
N ALA A 222 12.82 24.37 18.33
CA ALA A 222 11.87 25.20 19.07
C ALA A 222 12.50 25.82 20.32
N PHE A 223 13.31 25.06 21.07
CA PHE A 223 14.08 25.59 22.21
C PHE A 223 15.10 26.65 21.76
N SER A 224 15.78 26.42 20.63
CA SER A 224 16.69 27.41 20.05
C SER A 224 15.98 28.71 19.66
N HIS A 225 14.77 28.62 19.11
CA HIS A 225 13.97 29.79 18.74
C HIS A 225 13.61 30.69 19.94
N ILE A 226 13.47 30.11 21.14
CA ILE A 226 13.28 30.86 22.39
C ILE A 226 14.59 31.20 23.13
N GLY A 227 15.75 30.99 22.49
CA GLY A 227 17.06 31.37 23.03
C GLY A 227 17.74 30.32 23.92
N ARG A 228 17.21 29.09 24.02
CA ARG A 228 17.89 27.99 24.74
C ARG A 228 18.82 27.23 23.81
N LYS A 229 20.05 26.95 24.27
CA LYS A 229 21.09 26.28 23.45
C LYS A 229 20.90 24.77 23.34
N SER A 230 20.25 24.14 24.31
CA SER A 230 20.02 22.69 24.38
C SER A 230 18.75 22.37 25.17
N LEU A 231 18.37 21.09 25.18
CA LEU A 231 17.30 20.55 26.05
C LEU A 231 17.77 20.27 27.48
N GLU A 232 19.06 20.48 27.77
CA GLU A 232 19.62 20.22 29.09
C GLU A 232 18.92 21.11 30.13
N GLY A 233 18.54 20.50 31.26
CA GLY A 233 17.81 21.20 32.32
C GLY A 233 16.32 21.44 32.03
N ALA A 234 15.78 21.02 30.88
CA ALA A 234 14.37 21.25 30.56
C ALA A 234 13.42 20.31 31.33
N THR A 235 12.15 20.70 31.44
CA THR A 235 11.06 19.83 31.90
C THR A 235 10.07 19.56 30.77
N ILE A 236 9.68 18.30 30.57
CA ILE A 236 8.86 17.90 29.41
C ILE A 236 7.74 16.96 29.84
N ALA A 237 6.50 17.25 29.42
CA ALA A 237 5.38 16.32 29.56
C ALA A 237 5.17 15.53 28.26
N VAL A 238 5.00 14.21 28.34
CA VAL A 238 4.84 13.31 27.20
C VAL A 238 3.52 12.55 27.33
N GLN A 239 2.61 12.76 26.39
CA GLN A 239 1.35 12.02 26.33
C GLN A 239 1.50 10.82 25.39
N GLY A 240 1.50 9.61 25.94
CA GLY A 240 1.64 8.36 25.20
C GLY A 240 3.04 7.77 25.29
N VAL A 241 3.12 6.52 25.74
CA VAL A 241 4.37 5.78 25.99
C VAL A 241 4.48 4.56 25.05
N GLY A 242 3.85 4.65 23.87
CA GLY A 242 3.95 3.65 22.80
C GLY A 242 5.33 3.58 22.14
N HIS A 243 5.42 2.99 20.95
CA HIS A 243 6.70 2.77 20.27
C HIS A 243 7.49 4.07 20.04
N VAL A 244 6.86 5.13 19.54
CA VAL A 244 7.53 6.43 19.36
C VAL A 244 7.78 7.11 20.70
N GLY A 245 6.76 7.19 21.58
CA GLY A 245 6.86 7.85 22.89
C GLY A 245 7.96 7.28 23.79
N SER A 246 8.09 5.96 23.86
CA SER A 246 9.17 5.30 24.62
C SER A 246 10.55 5.63 24.07
N ASN A 247 10.76 5.59 22.74
CA ASN A 247 12.05 5.98 22.15
C ASN A 247 12.31 7.49 22.31
N PHE A 248 11.26 8.31 22.27
CA PHE A 248 11.37 9.74 22.50
C PHE A 248 11.87 10.04 23.92
N ILE A 249 11.31 9.40 24.94
CA ILE A 249 11.78 9.51 26.34
C ILE A 249 13.25 9.11 26.46
N GLN A 250 13.67 8.00 25.82
CA GLN A 250 15.07 7.58 25.78
C GLN A 250 15.98 8.70 25.24
N PHE A 251 15.65 9.27 24.08
CA PHE A 251 16.46 10.34 23.49
C PHE A 251 16.43 11.65 24.30
N LEU A 252 15.32 11.96 24.98
CA LEU A 252 15.26 13.10 25.90
C LEU A 252 16.22 12.92 27.09
N LEU A 253 16.31 11.71 27.65
CA LEU A 253 17.25 11.40 28.73
C LEU A 253 18.71 11.52 28.29
N GLU A 254 19.04 11.08 27.07
CA GLU A 254 20.36 11.26 26.45
C GLU A 254 20.71 12.74 26.26
N LYS A 255 19.70 13.58 26.00
CA LYS A 255 19.83 15.05 25.90
C LYS A 255 19.83 15.76 27.25
N ARG A 256 19.89 15.02 28.37
CA ARG A 256 19.97 15.54 29.74
C ARG A 256 18.80 16.46 30.13
N VAL A 257 17.62 16.15 29.63
CA VAL A 257 16.36 16.72 30.15
C VAL A 257 16.28 16.42 31.64
N ASN A 258 15.92 17.42 32.45
CA ASN A 258 15.95 17.33 33.91
C ASN A 258 14.82 16.45 34.44
N HIS A 259 13.60 16.68 33.94
CA HIS A 259 12.43 15.95 34.41
C HIS A 259 11.44 15.69 33.27
N ILE A 260 10.93 14.46 33.21
CA ILE A 260 9.98 13.99 32.21
C ILE A 260 8.76 13.43 32.93
N ILE A 261 7.58 13.97 32.64
CA ILE A 261 6.31 13.41 33.12
C ILE A 261 5.66 12.72 31.93
N ALA A 262 5.45 11.41 32.00
CA ALA A 262 4.89 10.62 30.91
C ALA A 262 3.61 9.92 31.35
N CYS A 263 2.58 9.90 30.49
CA CYS A 263 1.36 9.16 30.76
C CYS A 263 0.93 8.25 29.61
N ASP A 264 0.21 7.18 29.94
CA ASP A 264 -0.48 6.32 28.98
C ASP A 264 -1.80 5.83 29.61
N VAL A 265 -2.73 5.45 28.76
CA VAL A 265 -4.00 4.82 29.16
C VAL A 265 -3.83 3.31 29.38
N ASP A 266 -2.80 2.73 28.79
CA ASP A 266 -2.51 1.30 28.84
C ASP A 266 -1.56 0.97 30.00
N PRO A 267 -2.03 0.24 31.03
CA PRO A 267 -1.21 -0.13 32.17
C PRO A 267 -0.02 -1.03 31.80
N GLN A 268 -0.12 -1.82 30.73
CA GLN A 268 0.98 -2.68 30.29
C GLN A 268 2.12 -1.85 29.72
N LYS A 269 1.82 -0.82 28.92
CA LYS A 269 2.84 0.10 28.39
C LYS A 269 3.56 0.85 29.50
N ILE A 270 2.82 1.31 30.52
CA ILE A 270 3.42 1.94 31.71
C ILE A 270 4.35 0.97 32.43
N GLN A 271 3.95 -0.28 32.62
CA GLN A 271 4.79 -1.27 33.29
C GLN A 271 6.07 -1.58 32.50
N VAL A 272 5.96 -1.73 31.18
CA VAL A 272 7.11 -1.95 30.29
C VAL A 272 8.05 -0.74 30.32
N ALA A 273 7.51 0.48 30.28
CA ALA A 273 8.30 1.71 30.34
C ALA A 273 9.02 1.85 31.70
N LYS A 274 8.32 1.64 32.82
CA LYS A 274 8.93 1.63 34.17
C LYS A 274 10.06 0.60 34.29
N LYS A 275 9.93 -0.56 33.64
CA LYS A 275 10.99 -1.56 33.58
C LYS A 275 12.18 -1.08 32.74
N ARG A 276 11.92 -0.50 31.56
CA ARG A 276 12.94 -0.01 30.63
C ARG A 276 13.76 1.15 31.21
N PHE A 277 13.13 2.04 31.95
CA PHE A 277 13.73 3.27 32.50
C PHE A 277 13.92 3.23 34.00
N ARG A 278 14.07 2.02 34.59
CA ARG A 278 14.12 1.82 36.05
C ARG A 278 15.13 2.72 36.76
N GLU A 279 16.30 2.92 36.16
CA GLU A 279 17.38 3.74 36.71
C GLU A 279 17.07 5.24 36.74
N PHE A 280 16.02 5.69 36.04
CA PHE A 280 15.63 7.10 35.95
C PHE A 280 14.25 7.36 36.55
N CYS A 281 13.51 6.31 36.92
CA CYS A 281 12.22 6.44 37.60
C CYS A 281 12.38 7.20 38.91
N ASP A 282 11.36 8.00 39.26
CA ASP A 282 11.24 8.76 40.51
C ASP A 282 12.25 9.90 40.70
N GLU A 283 13.37 9.90 39.97
CA GLU A 283 14.32 11.01 39.91
C GLU A 283 14.10 11.91 38.69
N ARG A 284 14.11 11.32 37.48
CA ARG A 284 14.06 12.05 36.21
C ARG A 284 12.84 11.74 35.36
N VAL A 285 12.20 10.59 35.56
CA VAL A 285 11.00 10.20 34.81
C VAL A 285 9.89 9.75 35.74
N GLU A 286 8.73 10.40 35.62
CA GLU A 286 7.49 10.00 36.29
C GLU A 286 6.54 9.37 35.29
N PHE A 287 6.06 8.15 35.56
CA PHE A 287 5.08 7.46 34.71
C PHE A 287 3.71 7.37 35.39
N ARG A 288 2.69 7.97 34.76
CA ARG A 288 1.31 8.03 35.25
C ARG A 288 0.36 7.20 34.38
N LEU A 289 -0.47 6.38 35.02
CA LEU A 289 -1.61 5.75 34.37
C LEU A 289 -2.76 6.77 34.34
N THR A 290 -3.37 6.97 33.16
CA THR A 290 -4.44 7.94 32.96
C THR A 290 -5.69 7.31 32.35
N LYS A 291 -6.82 8.03 32.36
CA LYS A 291 -8.05 7.62 31.68
C LYS A 291 -8.07 8.13 30.25
N GLN A 292 -8.89 7.53 29.39
CA GLN A 292 -8.95 7.88 27.97
C GLN A 292 -9.38 9.34 27.70
N ASP A 293 -10.18 9.92 28.59
CA ASP A 293 -10.69 11.29 28.55
C ASP A 293 -9.86 12.29 29.36
N ASP A 294 -8.88 11.83 30.13
CA ASP A 294 -8.03 12.69 30.94
C ASP A 294 -6.99 13.42 30.07
N ARG A 295 -6.91 14.73 30.28
CA ARG A 295 -6.06 15.68 29.54
C ARG A 295 -5.08 16.43 30.46
N SER A 296 -5.02 16.06 31.73
CA SER A 296 -4.20 16.71 32.77
C SER A 296 -2.73 16.85 32.38
N ILE A 297 -2.17 15.85 31.69
CA ILE A 297 -0.79 15.87 31.20
C ILE A 297 -0.46 17.09 30.31
N LEU A 298 -1.46 17.66 29.61
CA LEU A 298 -1.28 18.82 28.75
C LEU A 298 -1.15 20.12 29.57
N TYR A 299 -1.56 20.11 30.83
CA TYR A 299 -1.67 21.29 31.72
C TYR A 299 -0.54 21.35 32.75
N GLU A 300 0.40 20.42 32.70
CA GLU A 300 1.60 20.41 33.52
C GLU A 300 2.39 21.71 33.34
N ASP A 301 2.98 22.18 34.43
CA ASP A 301 3.84 23.37 34.42
C ASP A 301 5.26 22.96 34.01
N VAL A 302 5.44 22.80 32.69
CA VAL A 302 6.67 22.30 32.06
C VAL A 302 7.13 23.20 30.93
N ASP A 303 8.39 23.10 30.50
CA ASP A 303 8.89 23.87 29.35
C ASP A 303 8.18 23.47 28.05
N ALA A 304 7.93 22.17 27.84
CA ALA A 304 7.28 21.65 26.65
C ALA A 304 6.32 20.49 26.89
N VAL A 305 5.26 20.42 26.09
CA VAL A 305 4.32 19.30 26.02
C VAL A 305 4.49 18.58 24.69
N SER A 306 4.57 17.24 24.73
CA SER A 306 4.80 16.38 23.57
C SER A 306 3.68 15.36 23.41
N PRO A 307 2.65 15.66 22.60
CA PRO A 307 1.60 14.72 22.25
C PRO A 307 2.15 13.59 21.36
N CYS A 308 2.20 12.36 21.88
CA CYS A 308 2.73 11.17 21.20
C CYS A 308 1.72 10.01 21.11
N GLY A 309 0.47 10.25 21.52
CA GLY A 309 -0.62 9.26 21.53
C GLY A 309 -1.63 9.50 20.41
N ILE A 310 -2.71 10.20 20.72
CA ILE A 310 -3.85 10.43 19.82
C ILE A 310 -3.86 11.85 19.23
N GLY A 311 -4.54 12.03 18.09
CA GLY A 311 -4.82 13.35 17.52
C GLY A 311 -6.05 14.03 18.14
N ASN A 312 -6.38 15.22 17.66
CA ASN A 312 -7.50 16.05 18.09
C ASN A 312 -7.52 16.30 19.61
N ILE A 313 -6.34 16.61 20.17
CA ILE A 313 -6.16 16.85 21.61
C ILE A 313 -5.96 18.33 21.93
N LEU A 314 -5.54 19.13 20.95
CA LEU A 314 -5.38 20.58 21.07
C LEU A 314 -6.63 21.23 20.52
N THR A 315 -7.54 21.62 21.40
CA THR A 315 -8.82 22.26 21.09
C THR A 315 -8.98 23.50 21.96
N PRO A 316 -9.97 24.38 21.72
CA PRO A 316 -10.16 25.57 22.56
C PRO A 316 -10.36 25.22 24.04
N GLN A 317 -10.92 24.05 24.34
CA GLN A 317 -11.15 23.56 25.69
C GLN A 317 -9.87 23.13 26.39
N THR A 318 -8.88 22.59 25.68
CA THR A 318 -7.61 22.15 26.28
C THR A 318 -6.56 23.25 26.24
N ILE A 319 -6.47 24.00 25.15
CA ILE A 319 -5.47 25.06 24.93
C ILE A 319 -5.52 26.12 26.04
N LYS A 320 -6.71 26.43 26.56
CA LYS A 320 -6.90 27.44 27.61
C LYS A 320 -6.13 27.12 28.91
N ASP A 321 -5.84 25.86 29.18
CA ASP A 321 -5.24 25.38 30.43
C ASP A 321 -3.77 24.96 30.25
N ILE A 322 -3.25 24.96 29.01
CA ILE A 322 -1.83 24.66 28.73
C ILE A 322 -0.95 25.79 29.25
N LYS A 323 0.05 25.41 30.05
CA LYS A 323 1.06 26.31 30.65
C LYS A 323 2.40 26.29 29.93
N ALA A 324 2.69 25.20 29.21
CA ALA A 324 3.95 25.03 28.51
C ALA A 324 4.13 26.06 27.39
N LYS A 325 5.39 26.40 27.11
CA LYS A 325 5.76 27.38 26.08
C LYS A 325 5.86 26.75 24.69
N ILE A 326 6.11 25.44 24.64
CA ILE A 326 6.32 24.71 23.39
C ILE A 326 5.42 23.47 23.36
N ILE A 327 4.80 23.24 22.21
CA ILE A 327 4.12 21.99 21.87
C ILE A 327 4.82 21.37 20.67
N CYS A 328 5.40 20.20 20.84
CA CYS A 328 6.10 19.47 19.78
C CYS A 328 6.00 17.97 20.06
N GLY A 329 5.18 17.26 19.27
CA GLY A 329 4.86 15.85 19.52
C GLY A 329 4.87 14.99 18.27
N ALA A 330 4.80 13.68 18.47
CA ALA A 330 4.79 12.68 17.40
C ALA A 330 3.38 12.33 16.88
N ALA A 331 2.31 12.66 17.61
CA ALA A 331 0.95 12.31 17.22
C ALA A 331 0.56 13.03 15.92
N ASN A 332 -0.24 12.38 15.07
CA ASN A 332 -0.77 13.00 13.84
C ASN A 332 -2.09 13.72 14.13
N ASN A 333 -2.34 14.82 13.41
CA ASN A 333 -3.53 15.67 13.52
C ASN A 333 -3.77 16.17 14.94
N GLN A 334 -2.76 16.79 15.58
CA GLN A 334 -2.85 17.19 17.00
C GLN A 334 -3.91 18.28 17.27
N LEU A 335 -4.02 19.24 16.36
CA LEU A 335 -5.01 20.33 16.37
C LEU A 335 -6.40 19.79 16.00
N GLY A 336 -7.44 20.22 16.71
CA GLY A 336 -8.81 19.82 16.40
C GLY A 336 -9.35 20.52 15.16
N ASP A 337 -9.23 21.83 15.14
CA ASP A 337 -9.38 22.68 13.95
C ASP A 337 -8.03 23.34 13.68
N PRO A 338 -7.27 22.89 12.66
CA PRO A 338 -5.94 23.41 12.39
C PRO A 338 -5.87 24.92 12.14
N ALA A 339 -6.93 25.53 11.58
CA ALA A 339 -6.93 26.96 11.27
C ALA A 339 -7.26 27.82 12.51
N LYS A 340 -8.14 27.33 13.38
CA LYS A 340 -8.57 28.03 14.59
C LYS A 340 -7.61 27.79 15.76
N ASP A 341 -7.24 26.55 15.99
CA ASP A 341 -6.54 26.14 17.21
C ASP A 341 -5.06 26.55 17.18
N ASP A 342 -4.44 26.60 16.00
CA ASP A 342 -3.07 27.13 15.86
C ASP A 342 -3.02 28.65 16.12
N LYS A 343 -4.05 29.39 15.70
CA LYS A 343 -4.17 30.83 16.02
C LYS A 343 -4.34 31.04 17.51
N LEU A 344 -5.16 30.23 18.16
CA LEU A 344 -5.36 30.31 19.61
C LEU A 344 -4.07 30.01 20.39
N LEU A 345 -3.27 29.05 19.92
CA LEU A 345 -1.94 28.78 20.49
C LEU A 345 -1.01 30.00 20.32
N ALA A 346 -0.97 30.58 19.11
CA ALA A 346 -0.17 31.77 18.82
C ALA A 346 -0.60 33.00 19.65
N GLU A 347 -1.90 33.23 19.83
CA GLU A 347 -2.46 34.30 20.67
C GLU A 347 -2.05 34.17 22.14
N ARG A 348 -1.89 32.94 22.63
CA ARG A 348 -1.36 32.64 23.97
C ARG A 348 0.17 32.68 24.05
N GLY A 349 0.87 32.91 22.95
CA GLY A 349 2.32 32.87 22.90
C GLY A 349 2.91 31.45 23.05
N ILE A 350 2.11 30.42 22.79
CA ILE A 350 2.56 29.02 22.81
C ILE A 350 3.08 28.66 21.42
N ILE A 351 4.33 28.20 21.35
CA ILE A 351 4.95 27.77 20.10
C ILE A 351 4.48 26.36 19.76
N TYR A 352 3.72 26.24 18.68
CA TYR A 352 3.35 24.95 18.12
C TYR A 352 4.32 24.56 16.99
N VAL A 353 4.91 23.37 17.07
CA VAL A 353 5.67 22.77 15.97
C VAL A 353 4.74 21.84 15.19
N PRO A 354 4.52 22.09 13.88
CA PRO A 354 3.67 21.26 13.05
C PRO A 354 4.03 19.77 13.13
N ASP A 355 3.04 18.94 13.40
CA ASP A 355 3.22 17.51 13.62
C ASP A 355 3.85 16.80 12.42
N PHE A 356 3.34 17.08 11.22
CA PHE A 356 3.81 16.47 9.98
C PHE A 356 5.24 16.86 9.58
N LEU A 357 5.80 17.89 10.21
CA LEU A 357 7.22 18.24 10.14
C LEU A 357 8.01 17.45 11.18
N ALA A 358 7.58 17.49 12.46
CA ALA A 358 8.31 16.88 13.57
C ALA A 358 8.37 15.34 13.43
N ASN A 359 7.27 14.70 13.05
CA ASN A 359 7.15 13.25 12.96
C ASN A 359 7.43 12.68 11.56
N ARG A 360 8.01 13.46 10.65
CA ARG A 360 8.17 13.07 9.24
C ARG A 360 9.11 11.89 9.01
N MET A 361 9.99 11.57 9.96
CA MET A 361 10.92 10.45 9.78
C MET A 361 10.23 9.10 9.63
N GLY A 362 8.96 8.97 10.06
CA GLY A 362 8.15 7.79 9.81
C GLY A 362 8.13 7.37 8.33
N ILE A 363 7.87 8.34 7.44
CA ILE A 363 7.84 8.08 5.99
C ILE A 363 9.23 8.21 5.34
N VAL A 364 10.10 9.08 5.86
CA VAL A 364 11.47 9.25 5.32
C VAL A 364 12.27 7.95 5.46
N ASN A 365 12.16 7.26 6.60
CA ASN A 365 12.92 6.03 6.87
C ASN A 365 12.65 4.91 5.86
N CYS A 366 11.46 4.88 5.27
CA CYS A 366 11.06 3.86 4.31
C CYS A 366 10.89 4.41 2.89
N ALA A 367 11.27 5.67 2.65
CA ALA A 367 11.04 6.35 1.38
C ALA A 367 11.81 5.71 0.21
N ASP A 368 13.03 5.24 0.46
CA ASP A 368 13.90 4.65 -0.57
C ASP A 368 13.85 3.13 -0.61
N GLU A 369 13.08 2.51 0.30
CA GLU A 369 12.98 1.05 0.43
C GLU A 369 12.55 0.35 -0.86
N GLN A 370 11.78 1.02 -1.73
CA GLN A 370 11.41 0.49 -3.05
C GLN A 370 12.59 0.27 -4.00
N TYR A 371 13.71 0.95 -3.75
CA TYR A 371 14.95 0.87 -4.51
C TYR A 371 16.00 -0.01 -3.82
N GLY A 372 15.76 -0.37 -2.56
CA GLY A 372 16.67 -1.09 -1.68
C GLY A 372 16.72 -0.42 -0.31
N TYR A 373 17.21 -1.16 0.68
CA TYR A 373 17.47 -0.65 2.02
C TYR A 373 18.97 -0.64 2.28
N ILE A 374 19.47 0.44 2.88
CA ILE A 374 20.86 0.61 3.28
C ILE A 374 20.87 1.02 4.74
N ASP A 375 21.67 0.33 5.56
CA ASP A 375 21.88 0.74 6.94
C ASP A 375 22.53 2.12 7.01
N SER A 376 21.96 3.00 7.85
CA SER A 376 22.44 4.38 8.02
C SER A 376 22.51 5.17 6.71
N ASP A 377 21.46 5.09 5.89
CA ASP A 377 21.36 5.81 4.63
C ASP A 377 21.64 7.33 4.82
N PRO A 378 22.67 7.90 4.17
CA PRO A 378 22.96 9.33 4.24
C PRO A 378 21.78 10.23 3.82
N PHE A 379 20.91 9.78 2.92
CA PHE A 379 19.70 10.50 2.53
C PHE A 379 18.66 10.55 3.65
N VAL A 380 18.60 9.53 4.50
CA VAL A 380 17.73 9.52 5.70
C VAL A 380 18.39 10.32 6.82
N GLU A 381 19.67 10.07 7.09
CA GLU A 381 20.39 10.68 8.23
C GLU A 381 20.58 12.20 8.09
N LYS A 382 20.70 12.75 6.86
CA LYS A 382 20.73 14.21 6.66
C LYS A 382 19.49 14.94 7.18
N HIS A 383 18.34 14.26 7.31
CA HIS A 383 17.14 14.86 7.89
C HIS A 383 17.30 15.14 9.39
N LEU A 384 18.19 14.40 10.06
CA LEU A 384 18.49 14.54 11.49
C LEU A 384 19.69 15.47 11.75
N GLY A 385 20.54 15.70 10.75
CA GLY A 385 21.73 16.55 10.84
C GLY A 385 21.46 18.07 10.78
N ASP A 386 22.56 18.83 10.83
CA ASP A 386 22.55 20.30 10.96
C ASP A 386 22.96 21.04 9.69
N SER A 387 23.60 20.33 8.75
CA SER A 387 24.19 20.93 7.56
C SER A 387 23.19 21.15 6.43
N TRP A 388 22.16 20.31 6.34
CA TRP A 388 21.18 20.39 5.27
C TRP A 388 20.08 21.40 5.60
N GLU A 389 19.84 22.36 4.71
CA GLU A 389 18.86 23.44 4.90
C GLU A 389 17.43 22.95 5.20
N ASN A 390 17.06 21.79 4.64
CA ASN A 390 15.74 21.20 4.82
C ASN A 390 15.72 20.09 5.89
N SER A 391 16.80 19.93 6.69
CA SER A 391 16.79 19.05 7.86
C SER A 391 15.69 19.45 8.84
N ILE A 392 15.30 18.54 9.76
CA ILE A 392 14.16 18.80 10.65
C ILE A 392 14.42 20.03 11.51
N TYR A 393 15.63 20.14 12.05
CA TYR A 393 16.04 21.27 12.85
C TYR A 393 15.97 22.58 12.06
N ASN A 394 16.63 22.65 10.90
CA ASN A 394 16.72 23.87 10.09
C ASN A 394 15.37 24.28 9.51
N CYS A 395 14.57 23.32 9.05
CA CYS A 395 13.22 23.57 8.54
C CYS A 395 12.27 24.06 9.64
N THR A 396 12.34 23.48 10.85
CA THR A 396 11.56 23.95 12.00
C THR A 396 11.92 25.39 12.36
N LYS A 397 13.22 25.70 12.45
CA LYS A 397 13.70 27.06 12.71
C LYS A 397 13.23 28.05 11.64
N LEU A 398 13.37 27.69 10.37
CA LEU A 398 12.89 28.50 9.24
C LEU A 398 11.39 28.81 9.34
N ILE A 399 10.58 27.81 9.66
CA ILE A 399 9.12 27.96 9.78
C ILE A 399 8.77 28.88 10.95
N LEU A 400 9.39 28.69 12.12
CA LEU A 400 9.15 29.53 13.29
C LEU A 400 9.61 30.97 13.07
N ASP A 401 10.77 31.18 12.45
CA ASP A 401 11.30 32.51 12.14
C ASP A 401 10.40 33.23 11.12
N LYS A 402 9.95 32.53 10.06
CA LYS A 402 8.99 33.07 9.09
C LYS A 402 7.64 33.39 9.72
N ALA A 403 7.12 32.51 10.58
CA ALA A 403 5.87 32.73 11.30
C ALA A 403 5.93 34.02 12.14
N LYS A 404 7.03 34.20 12.88
CA LYS A 404 7.29 35.42 13.66
C LYS A 404 7.36 36.69 12.81
N VAL A 405 8.11 36.67 11.70
CA VAL A 405 8.28 37.84 10.82
C VAL A 405 6.98 38.22 10.11
N THR A 406 6.22 37.21 9.64
CA THR A 406 4.99 37.43 8.87
C THR A 406 3.74 37.58 9.74
N LYS A 407 3.86 37.42 11.07
CA LYS A 407 2.75 37.40 12.04
C LYS A 407 1.67 36.37 11.67
N ARG A 408 2.11 35.23 11.15
CA ARG A 408 1.29 34.07 10.80
C ARG A 408 1.66 32.91 11.70
N THR A 409 0.83 31.88 11.71
CA THR A 409 1.07 30.74 12.59
C THR A 409 2.06 29.75 11.95
N PRO A 410 2.79 28.94 12.75
CA PRO A 410 3.71 27.93 12.22
C PRO A 410 3.03 26.92 11.28
N GLN A 411 1.79 26.50 11.55
CA GLN A 411 1.04 25.60 10.67
C GLN A 411 0.75 26.24 9.32
N GLU A 412 0.33 27.52 9.29
CA GLU A 412 0.04 28.24 8.05
C GLU A 412 1.28 28.33 7.15
N ILE A 413 2.44 28.65 7.73
CA ILE A 413 3.71 28.72 6.99
C ILE A 413 4.14 27.34 6.50
N ALA A 414 4.04 26.31 7.35
CA ALA A 414 4.43 24.95 6.98
C ALA A 414 3.56 24.39 5.84
N ILE A 415 2.24 24.61 5.90
CA ILE A 415 1.30 24.21 4.85
C ILE A 415 1.60 24.95 3.55
N GLU A 416 1.84 26.26 3.60
CA GLU A 416 2.18 27.03 2.39
C GLU A 416 3.44 26.50 1.70
N LEU A 417 4.52 26.29 2.47
CA LEU A 417 5.76 25.76 1.92
C LEU A 417 5.57 24.34 1.36
N ALA A 418 4.81 23.51 2.08
CA ALA A 418 4.51 22.16 1.64
C ALA A 418 3.67 22.14 0.36
N GLU A 419 2.66 23.02 0.26
CA GLU A 419 1.80 23.15 -0.92
C GLU A 419 2.62 23.59 -2.13
N GLN A 420 3.45 24.62 -2.00
CA GLN A 420 4.37 25.07 -3.05
C GLN A 420 5.29 23.94 -3.53
N LYS A 421 5.92 23.21 -2.59
CA LYS A 421 6.79 22.06 -2.92
C LYS A 421 6.01 20.90 -3.53
N SER A 422 4.72 20.75 -3.22
CA SER A 422 3.88 19.64 -3.73
C SER A 422 3.64 19.69 -5.24
N PHE A 423 3.77 20.88 -5.85
CA PHE A 423 3.64 21.08 -7.29
C PHE A 423 4.94 20.92 -8.06
N ILE A 424 6.09 20.74 -7.40
CA ILE A 424 7.36 20.47 -8.08
C ILE A 424 7.29 19.05 -8.66
N GLU A 425 7.40 18.94 -9.98
CA GLU A 425 7.35 17.66 -10.66
C GLU A 425 8.57 16.79 -10.32
N HIS A 426 8.35 15.49 -10.16
CA HIS A 426 9.45 14.54 -10.10
C HIS A 426 10.26 14.64 -11.40
N PRO A 427 11.60 14.80 -11.33
CA PRO A 427 12.44 15.08 -12.51
C PRO A 427 12.42 14.03 -13.62
N ILE A 428 11.94 12.82 -13.32
CA ILE A 428 11.91 11.67 -14.25
C ILE A 428 10.48 11.17 -14.43
N ARG A 429 9.67 11.15 -13.35
CA ARG A 429 8.41 10.41 -13.28
C ARG A 429 7.19 11.27 -12.94
N GLY A 430 7.27 12.60 -13.03
CA GLY A 430 6.20 13.50 -12.55
C GLY A 430 4.85 13.28 -13.24
N HIS A 431 4.87 12.91 -14.53
CA HIS A 431 3.67 12.60 -15.32
C HIS A 431 3.09 11.19 -15.06
N ARG A 432 3.87 10.28 -14.48
CA ARG A 432 3.54 8.84 -14.48
C ARG A 432 2.33 8.51 -13.63
N GLY A 433 2.25 9.09 -12.42
CA GLY A 433 1.16 8.81 -11.48
C GLY A 433 -0.21 9.19 -12.06
N ILE A 434 -0.32 10.42 -12.57
CA ILE A 434 -1.56 10.91 -13.15
C ILE A 434 -1.95 10.14 -14.43
N GLN A 435 -1.00 9.77 -15.29
CA GLN A 435 -1.30 8.96 -16.47
C GLN A 435 -1.79 7.55 -16.12
N ILE A 436 -1.23 6.92 -15.08
CA ILE A 436 -1.73 5.63 -14.60
C ILE A 436 -3.17 5.78 -14.13
N ILE A 437 -3.45 6.81 -13.31
CA ILE A 437 -4.79 7.13 -12.79
C ILE A 437 -5.77 7.36 -13.94
N GLU A 438 -5.43 8.22 -14.91
CA GLU A 438 -6.25 8.49 -16.09
C GLU A 438 -6.54 7.22 -16.89
N SER A 439 -5.55 6.34 -17.08
CA SER A 439 -5.78 5.06 -17.78
C SER A 439 -6.71 4.13 -17.00
N LYS A 440 -6.73 4.21 -15.66
CA LYS A 440 -7.62 3.42 -14.81
C LYS A 440 -9.06 3.92 -14.87
N ILE A 441 -9.22 5.24 -14.94
CA ILE A 441 -10.51 5.90 -15.10
C ILE A 441 -11.07 5.63 -16.50
N SER A 442 -10.25 5.73 -17.54
CA SER A 442 -10.68 5.57 -18.94
C SER A 442 -11.00 4.13 -19.33
N ASN A 443 -10.41 3.15 -18.64
CA ASN A 443 -10.62 1.75 -18.95
C ASN A 443 -12.02 1.29 -18.48
N LYS A 444 -12.92 1.05 -19.43
CA LYS A 444 -14.32 0.66 -19.21
C LYS A 444 -14.49 -0.66 -18.44
N THR A 445 -13.43 -1.38 -18.11
CA THR A 445 -13.45 -2.56 -17.22
C THR A 445 -13.95 -2.21 -15.80
N TYR A 446 -13.87 -0.95 -15.36
CA TYR A 446 -14.49 -0.48 -14.10
C TYR A 446 -15.98 -0.16 -14.22
N ILE A 447 -16.54 -0.12 -15.44
CA ILE A 447 -17.93 0.30 -15.73
C ILE A 447 -18.78 -0.86 -16.30
N LYS A 448 -18.14 -1.95 -16.78
CA LYS A 448 -18.84 -3.14 -17.29
C LYS A 448 -18.37 -4.40 -16.58
N LEU A 449 -19.10 -4.80 -15.54
CA LEU A 449 -19.18 -6.20 -15.09
C LEU A 449 -20.63 -6.72 -15.14
N SER A 450 -21.42 -6.24 -16.10
CA SER A 450 -22.74 -6.81 -16.41
C SER A 450 -22.75 -7.65 -17.68
N ASN A 451 -21.63 -7.82 -18.38
CA ASN A 451 -21.52 -8.72 -19.55
C ASN A 451 -20.08 -9.22 -19.70
N MET A 452 -19.64 -10.13 -18.85
CA MET A 452 -18.44 -10.92 -19.14
C MET A 452 -18.80 -11.99 -20.18
N SER A 453 -18.06 -12.01 -21.29
CA SER A 453 -18.12 -13.13 -22.22
C SER A 453 -17.50 -14.38 -21.57
N SER A 454 -17.99 -15.55 -21.96
CA SER A 454 -17.61 -16.86 -21.41
C SER A 454 -16.10 -17.12 -21.32
N GLN A 455 -15.29 -16.43 -22.13
CA GLN A 455 -13.83 -16.56 -22.15
C GLN A 455 -13.10 -15.90 -20.98
N GLU A 456 -13.64 -14.83 -20.37
CA GLU A 456 -12.99 -14.19 -19.21
C GLU A 456 -13.34 -14.91 -17.90
N THR A 457 -14.51 -15.57 -17.86
CA THR A 457 -14.93 -16.47 -16.78
C THR A 457 -13.99 -17.67 -16.65
N ASP A 458 -13.42 -18.14 -17.77
CA ASP A 458 -12.49 -19.28 -17.79
C ASP A 458 -11.11 -18.95 -17.21
N ARG A 459 -10.64 -17.68 -17.29
CA ARG A 459 -9.41 -17.26 -16.58
C ARG A 459 -9.61 -17.12 -15.07
N PHE A 460 -10.84 -16.84 -14.62
CA PHE A 460 -11.16 -16.79 -13.19
C PHE A 460 -11.38 -18.18 -12.59
N LYS A 461 -11.84 -19.16 -13.39
CA LYS A 461 -11.99 -20.56 -12.95
C LYS A 461 -10.66 -21.25 -12.66
N SER A 462 -9.53 -20.78 -13.21
CA SER A 462 -8.22 -21.34 -12.90
C SER A 462 -7.77 -21.11 -11.44
N SER A 463 -8.45 -20.23 -10.68
CA SER A 463 -8.15 -19.99 -9.25
C SER A 463 -9.01 -20.80 -8.27
N LEU A 464 -9.83 -21.74 -8.76
CA LEU A 464 -10.72 -22.58 -7.96
C LEU A 464 -10.28 -24.05 -7.85
N LEU A 465 -9.13 -24.39 -8.42
CA LEU A 465 -8.62 -25.75 -8.47
C LEU A 465 -7.93 -26.10 -7.15
N THR A 466 -8.31 -27.22 -6.56
CA THR A 466 -7.60 -27.83 -5.43
C THR A 466 -6.18 -28.21 -5.83
N ASP A 467 -5.27 -28.35 -4.85
CA ASP A 467 -3.88 -28.74 -5.13
C ASP A 467 -3.78 -30.07 -5.91
N ALA A 468 -4.70 -31.01 -5.66
CA ALA A 468 -4.80 -32.26 -6.41
C ALA A 468 -5.17 -32.04 -7.89
N GLU A 469 -6.13 -31.14 -8.16
CA GLU A 469 -6.54 -30.79 -9.52
C GLU A 469 -5.44 -30.00 -10.26
N ILE A 470 -4.67 -29.17 -9.54
CA ILE A 470 -3.49 -28.47 -10.08
C ILE A 470 -2.38 -29.47 -10.44
N VAL A 471 -2.13 -30.48 -9.61
CA VAL A 471 -1.16 -31.54 -9.90
C VAL A 471 -1.57 -32.33 -11.14
N GLU A 472 -2.85 -32.68 -11.28
CA GLU A 472 -3.38 -33.38 -12.45
C GLU A 472 -3.31 -32.53 -13.72
N LEU A 473 -3.65 -31.24 -13.64
CA LEU A 473 -3.47 -30.29 -14.75
C LEU A 473 -2.01 -30.15 -15.17
N ARG A 474 -1.08 -30.07 -14.21
CA ARG A 474 0.36 -30.02 -14.49
C ARG A 474 0.86 -31.33 -15.11
N ALA A 475 0.40 -32.48 -14.64
CA ALA A 475 0.73 -33.79 -15.20
C ALA A 475 0.24 -33.92 -16.65
N ARG A 476 -0.98 -33.44 -16.93
CA ARG A 476 -1.54 -33.39 -18.28
C ARG A 476 -0.81 -32.40 -19.19
N GLN A 477 -0.46 -31.20 -18.72
CA GLN A 477 0.32 -30.23 -19.50
C GLN A 477 1.70 -30.77 -19.85
N ARG A 478 2.40 -31.41 -18.90
CA ARG A 478 3.72 -32.01 -19.15
C ARG A 478 3.67 -33.12 -20.20
N THR A 479 2.64 -33.97 -20.15
CA THR A 479 2.52 -35.14 -21.02
C THR A 479 1.87 -34.80 -22.37
N PHE A 480 0.78 -34.05 -22.39
CA PHE A 480 -0.06 -33.85 -23.58
C PHE A 480 0.29 -32.61 -24.39
N GLU A 481 0.58 -31.49 -23.72
CA GLU A 481 1.02 -30.28 -24.41
C GLU A 481 2.54 -30.22 -24.56
N GLY A 482 3.29 -30.69 -23.55
CA GLY A 482 4.74 -30.63 -23.56
C GLY A 482 5.40 -31.72 -24.39
N ALA A 483 5.03 -33.00 -24.22
CA ALA A 483 5.74 -34.10 -24.87
C ALA A 483 5.40 -34.22 -26.37
N TYR A 484 4.11 -34.27 -26.74
CA TYR A 484 3.72 -34.43 -28.15
C TYR A 484 4.17 -33.28 -29.05
N TRP A 485 4.05 -32.02 -28.59
CA TRP A 485 4.54 -30.88 -29.37
C TRP A 485 6.06 -30.88 -29.53
N ARG A 486 6.82 -31.22 -28.47
CA ARG A 486 8.28 -31.31 -28.56
C ARG A 486 8.71 -32.45 -29.49
N THR A 487 8.06 -33.60 -29.42
CA THR A 487 8.33 -34.73 -30.32
C THR A 487 7.95 -34.38 -31.76
N CYS A 488 6.82 -33.71 -31.99
CA CYS A 488 6.41 -33.23 -33.31
C CYS A 488 7.44 -32.26 -33.91
N LEU A 489 7.85 -31.24 -33.16
CA LEU A 489 8.84 -30.26 -33.60
C LEU A 489 10.20 -30.90 -33.88
N SER A 490 10.61 -31.85 -33.04
CA SER A 490 11.83 -32.64 -33.25
C SER A 490 11.75 -33.47 -34.53
N SER A 491 10.64 -34.18 -34.77
CA SER A 491 10.42 -34.96 -36.00
C SER A 491 10.43 -34.09 -37.26
N PHE A 492 9.83 -32.90 -37.23
CA PHE A 492 9.91 -31.95 -38.36
C PHE A 492 11.32 -31.42 -38.56
N GLY A 493 12.08 -31.18 -37.48
CA GLY A 493 13.49 -30.82 -37.56
C GLY A 493 14.32 -31.90 -38.26
N PHE A 494 14.15 -33.17 -37.86
CA PHE A 494 14.82 -34.30 -38.52
C PHE A 494 14.41 -34.45 -39.99
N ALA A 495 13.12 -34.35 -40.29
CA ALA A 495 12.63 -34.39 -41.66
C ALA A 495 13.27 -33.29 -42.53
N PHE A 496 13.34 -32.06 -42.01
CA PHE A 496 13.95 -30.95 -42.72
C PHE A 496 15.44 -31.16 -42.98
N ILE A 497 16.18 -31.65 -41.98
CA ILE A 497 17.60 -31.99 -42.12
C ILE A 497 17.79 -33.06 -43.20
N ILE A 498 17.00 -34.14 -43.14
CA ILE A 498 17.10 -35.25 -44.10
C ILE A 498 16.79 -34.78 -45.52
N LEU A 499 15.68 -34.06 -45.71
CA LEU A 499 15.25 -33.59 -47.02
C LEU A 499 16.17 -32.52 -47.62
N ARG A 500 16.92 -31.78 -46.79
CA ARG A 500 17.78 -30.68 -47.24
C ARG A 500 19.25 -31.06 -47.40
N ILE A 501 19.76 -31.98 -46.58
CA ILE A 501 21.20 -32.31 -46.52
C ILE A 501 21.52 -33.60 -47.26
N PHE A 502 20.63 -34.60 -47.23
CA PHE A 502 20.93 -35.92 -47.78
C PHE A 502 20.46 -36.09 -49.23
N GLU A 503 21.03 -37.09 -49.91
CA GLU A 503 20.70 -37.43 -51.28
C GLU A 503 19.26 -37.96 -51.42
N LYS A 504 18.75 -37.98 -52.65
CA LYS A 504 17.34 -38.32 -52.95
C LYS A 504 16.91 -39.67 -52.39
N ASP A 505 17.84 -40.61 -52.25
CA ASP A 505 17.61 -41.95 -51.71
C ASP A 505 17.11 -41.91 -50.25
N PHE A 506 17.42 -40.85 -49.49
CA PHE A 506 16.98 -40.65 -48.11
C PHE A 506 15.65 -39.89 -47.99
N TYR A 507 15.06 -39.40 -49.08
CA TYR A 507 13.85 -38.59 -49.02
C TYR A 507 12.66 -39.37 -48.46
N ALA A 508 12.56 -40.66 -48.77
CA ALA A 508 11.52 -41.53 -48.21
C ALA A 508 11.57 -41.55 -46.67
N ILE A 509 12.77 -41.57 -46.08
CA ILE A 509 12.98 -41.51 -44.63
C ILE A 509 12.52 -40.14 -44.09
N GLY A 510 12.90 -39.04 -44.78
CA GLY A 510 12.45 -37.70 -44.42
C GLY A 510 10.93 -37.56 -44.40
N PHE A 511 10.24 -38.10 -45.41
CA PHE A 511 8.77 -38.09 -45.47
C PHE A 511 8.10 -38.91 -44.37
N VAL A 512 8.71 -40.01 -43.92
CA VAL A 512 8.21 -40.78 -42.76
C VAL A 512 8.24 -39.92 -41.49
N TYR A 513 9.29 -39.12 -41.27
CA TYR A 513 9.34 -38.19 -40.14
C TYR A 513 8.31 -37.06 -40.25
N VAL A 514 8.02 -36.56 -41.47
CA VAL A 514 6.93 -35.58 -41.69
C VAL A 514 5.58 -36.20 -41.34
N ALA A 515 5.30 -37.42 -41.83
CA ALA A 515 4.04 -38.11 -41.58
C ALA A 515 3.86 -38.40 -40.08
N PHE A 516 4.92 -38.86 -39.40
CA PHE A 516 4.91 -39.10 -37.96
C PHE A 516 4.68 -37.81 -37.16
N GLY A 517 5.42 -36.74 -37.47
CA GLY A 517 5.24 -35.43 -36.84
C GLY A 517 3.82 -34.88 -37.04
N GLY A 518 3.27 -35.00 -38.25
CA GLY A 518 1.90 -34.61 -38.58
C GLY A 518 0.84 -35.42 -37.83
N ALA A 519 1.02 -36.74 -37.72
CA ALA A 519 0.10 -37.59 -36.96
C ALA A 519 0.07 -37.22 -35.47
N LEU A 520 1.24 -36.97 -34.85
CA LEU A 520 1.30 -36.51 -33.47
C LEU A 520 0.67 -35.11 -33.27
N LEU A 521 0.83 -34.22 -34.26
CA LEU A 521 0.21 -32.89 -34.24
C LEU A 521 -1.32 -32.97 -34.31
N ILE A 522 -1.85 -33.83 -35.19
CA ILE A 522 -3.29 -34.06 -35.33
C ILE A 522 -3.86 -34.65 -34.02
N ILE A 523 -3.18 -35.64 -33.42
CA ILE A 523 -3.60 -36.22 -32.14
C ILE A 523 -3.58 -35.17 -31.03
N SER A 524 -2.56 -34.32 -30.98
CA SER A 524 -2.48 -33.21 -30.02
C SER A 524 -3.63 -32.22 -30.21
N ALA A 525 -3.97 -31.87 -31.46
CA ALA A 525 -5.04 -30.94 -31.79
C ALA A 525 -6.44 -31.50 -31.50
N LEU A 526 -6.71 -32.75 -31.87
CA LEU A 526 -7.98 -33.43 -31.58
C LEU A 526 -8.23 -33.50 -30.08
N ARG A 527 -7.17 -33.80 -29.31
CA ARG A 527 -7.28 -33.94 -27.86
C ARG A 527 -7.34 -32.60 -27.11
N ARG A 528 -6.79 -31.53 -27.67
CA ARG A 528 -6.96 -30.17 -27.15
C ARG A 528 -8.43 -29.71 -27.22
N ARG A 529 -9.23 -30.26 -28.14
CA ARG A 529 -10.65 -29.93 -28.31
C ARG A 529 -11.52 -30.44 -27.15
N ASP A 530 -11.11 -31.50 -26.46
CA ASP A 530 -11.82 -32.10 -25.32
C ASP A 530 -11.43 -31.48 -23.94
N TYR A 531 -10.71 -30.35 -23.94
CA TYR A 531 -10.16 -29.71 -22.74
C TYR A 531 -11.24 -29.15 -21.78
N PHE A 532 -12.47 -28.93 -22.24
CA PHE A 532 -13.52 -28.29 -21.44
C PHE A 532 -14.29 -29.23 -20.50
N ASP A 533 -14.07 -30.55 -20.58
CA ASP A 533 -14.85 -31.55 -19.85
C ASP A 533 -14.22 -32.01 -18.51
N ILE A 534 -13.05 -31.47 -18.15
CA ILE A 534 -12.17 -32.03 -17.11
C ILE A 534 -12.77 -31.99 -15.69
N PHE A 535 -13.72 -31.07 -15.44
CA PHE A 535 -14.37 -30.89 -14.15
C PHE A 535 -15.89 -31.05 -14.21
N ASP A 536 -16.41 -31.57 -15.32
CA ASP A 536 -17.83 -31.94 -15.40
C ASP A 536 -18.07 -33.20 -14.59
N LYS A 537 -18.57 -33.04 -13.37
CA LYS A 537 -18.90 -34.15 -12.44
C LYS A 537 -19.95 -35.11 -13.00
N ASN A 538 -20.64 -34.75 -14.08
CA ASN A 538 -21.62 -35.60 -14.74
C ASN A 538 -21.00 -36.52 -15.81
N LYS A 539 -19.71 -36.36 -16.12
CA LYS A 539 -18.99 -37.22 -17.08
C LYS A 539 -18.08 -38.19 -16.34
N PRO A 540 -18.13 -39.50 -16.63
CA PRO A 540 -17.22 -40.47 -16.01
C PRO A 540 -15.78 -40.17 -16.40
N PHE A 541 -14.85 -40.31 -15.44
CA PHE A 541 -13.43 -40.13 -15.67
C PHE A 541 -12.90 -41.20 -16.63
N VAL A 542 -12.46 -40.79 -17.82
CA VAL A 542 -11.87 -41.69 -18.82
C VAL A 542 -10.35 -41.50 -18.82
N THR A 543 -9.60 -42.59 -18.62
CA THR A 543 -8.13 -42.58 -18.68
C THR A 543 -7.65 -42.42 -20.13
N SER A 544 -6.42 -41.95 -20.31
CA SER A 544 -5.79 -41.69 -21.62
C SER A 544 -5.53 -42.93 -22.48
N GLY A 545 -6.00 -44.12 -22.08
CA GLY A 545 -5.56 -45.41 -22.60
C GLY A 545 -5.68 -45.56 -24.12
N GLY A 546 -6.79 -45.13 -24.72
CA GLY A 546 -7.01 -45.22 -26.17
C GLY A 546 -6.01 -44.40 -26.99
N TYR A 547 -5.72 -43.17 -26.56
CA TYR A 547 -4.74 -42.32 -27.23
C TYR A 547 -3.31 -42.81 -27.02
N VAL A 548 -3.00 -43.34 -25.85
CA VAL A 548 -1.69 -43.97 -25.59
C VAL A 548 -1.49 -45.15 -26.54
N ALA A 549 -2.46 -46.06 -26.63
CA ALA A 549 -2.42 -47.18 -27.56
C ALA A 549 -2.25 -46.71 -29.02
N LEU A 550 -3.02 -45.72 -29.46
CA LEU A 550 -2.94 -45.15 -30.80
C LEU A 550 -1.54 -44.57 -31.09
N THR A 551 -1.00 -43.76 -30.16
CA THR A 551 0.34 -43.15 -30.34
C THR A 551 1.46 -44.18 -30.33
N SER A 552 1.34 -45.23 -29.50
CA SER A 552 2.27 -46.37 -29.49
C SER A 552 2.21 -47.16 -30.79
N SER A 553 1.02 -47.41 -31.34
CA SER A 553 0.87 -48.08 -32.64
C SER A 553 1.48 -47.26 -33.78
N ILE A 554 1.23 -45.94 -33.81
CA ILE A 554 1.81 -45.04 -34.81
C ILE A 554 3.34 -45.01 -34.71
N ALA A 555 3.89 -44.94 -33.49
CA ALA A 555 5.33 -44.99 -33.28
C ALA A 555 5.92 -46.33 -33.74
N LEU A 556 5.29 -47.46 -33.42
CA LEU A 556 5.75 -48.78 -33.84
C LEU A 556 5.75 -48.93 -35.37
N LEU A 557 4.67 -48.51 -36.03
CA LEU A 557 4.57 -48.51 -37.50
C LEU A 557 5.63 -47.61 -38.14
N THR A 558 5.90 -46.46 -37.53
CA THR A 558 6.96 -45.53 -37.97
C THR A 558 8.33 -46.21 -37.88
N TYR A 559 8.64 -46.87 -36.76
CA TYR A 559 9.90 -47.59 -36.60
C TYR A 559 10.03 -48.76 -37.59
N LEU A 560 8.97 -49.53 -37.83
CA LEU A 560 8.97 -50.60 -38.83
C LEU A 560 9.22 -50.05 -40.24
N ALA A 561 8.57 -48.94 -40.61
CA ALA A 561 8.79 -48.29 -41.90
C ALA A 561 10.24 -47.79 -42.05
N LEU A 562 10.80 -47.18 -41.00
CA LEU A 562 12.20 -46.74 -40.99
C LEU A 562 13.16 -47.92 -41.15
N LEU A 563 12.95 -49.03 -40.42
CA LEU A 563 13.79 -50.22 -40.52
C LEU A 563 13.76 -50.84 -41.91
N ILE A 564 12.59 -50.90 -42.55
CA ILE A 564 12.46 -51.40 -43.94
C ILE A 564 13.20 -50.48 -44.91
N LEU A 565 13.03 -49.16 -44.78
CA LEU A 565 13.69 -48.19 -45.65
C LEU A 565 15.22 -48.22 -45.48
N ILE A 566 15.72 -48.33 -44.25
CA ILE A 566 17.14 -48.46 -43.96
C ILE A 566 17.70 -49.77 -44.53
N SER A 567 17.02 -50.90 -44.34
CA SER A 567 17.45 -52.18 -44.90
C SER A 567 17.48 -52.20 -46.43
N ARG A 568 16.67 -51.37 -47.10
CA ARG A 568 16.70 -51.20 -48.57
C ARG A 568 17.86 -50.33 -49.04
N LEU A 569 18.37 -49.43 -48.19
CA LEU A 569 19.58 -48.66 -48.46
C LEU A 569 20.84 -49.53 -48.35
N ASP A 570 20.84 -50.54 -47.48
CA ASP A 570 21.96 -51.48 -47.29
C ASP A 570 21.96 -52.67 -48.28
N SER A 571 20.98 -52.74 -49.20
CA SER A 571 20.91 -53.82 -50.18
C SER A 571 21.94 -53.59 -51.32
N PRO A 572 22.81 -54.56 -51.69
CA PRO A 572 23.96 -54.34 -52.59
C PRO A 572 23.67 -54.00 -54.07
N ASN A 573 22.47 -53.55 -54.44
CA ASN A 573 22.06 -53.40 -55.84
C ASN A 573 21.85 -51.96 -56.32
N THR A 574 22.40 -50.96 -55.64
CA THR A 574 22.50 -49.58 -56.16
C THR A 574 23.96 -49.13 -56.16
N LYS A 575 24.76 -49.79 -56.99
CA LYS A 575 25.92 -49.17 -57.65
C LYS A 575 25.68 -49.25 -59.17
N VAL A 576 26.03 -48.15 -59.85
CA VAL A 576 25.92 -47.89 -61.30
C VAL A 576 24.49 -47.45 -61.66
N GLN A 577 24.20 -46.16 -61.89
CA GLN A 577 24.85 -45.22 -62.81
C GLN A 577 24.66 -43.76 -62.39
#